data_AF-A0A3N8QDU0-F1
#
_entry.id   AF-A0A3N8QDU0-F1
#
_cell.length_a   1.000
_cell.length_b   1.000
_cell.length_c   1.000
_cell.angle_alpha   90.00
_cell.angle_beta   90.00
_cell.angle_gamma   90.00
#
_symmetry.space_group_name_H-M   'P 1'
#
loop_
_entity.id
_entity.type
_entity.pdbx_description
1 polymer ?
#
loop_
_entity_poly.entity_id
_entity_poly.type
_entity_poly.pdbx_seq_one_letter_code
_entity_poly.pdbx_strand_id
1 'polypeptide(L)' 'MASHDYLKKILTARVYDVAIETELESARNLSARLRNAVYLKREDNQPVFSFKLRGAYNKMAHIP' A
#
# COMPACT_ATOMS: atom_id res chain seq x y z
N MET A 1 -7.13 -5.65 21.16
CA MET A 1 -6.16 -6.38 20.32
C MET A 1 -4.79 -5.78 20.58
N ALA A 2 -3.81 -6.58 21.01
CA ALA A 2 -2.45 -6.07 21.20
C ALA A 2 -1.85 -5.67 19.84
N SER A 3 -1.14 -4.54 19.78
CA SER A 3 -0.47 -4.00 18.57
C SER A 3 0.30 -5.07 17.76
N HIS A 4 0.89 -6.05 18.46
CA HIS A 4 1.66 -7.15 17.88
C HIS A 4 0.87 -8.09 16.95
N ASP A 5 -0.45 -8.25 17.15
CA ASP A 5 -1.26 -9.17 16.32
C ASP A 5 -1.45 -8.64 14.89
N TYR A 6 -1.62 -7.32 14.74
CA TYR A 6 -1.73 -6.70 13.42
C TYR A 6 -0.40 -6.71 12.67
N LEU A 7 0.73 -6.51 13.35
CA LEU A 7 2.05 -6.60 12.73
C LEU A 7 2.25 -7.99 12.10
N LYS A 8 1.96 -9.06 12.85
CA LYS A 8 2.04 -10.42 12.33
C LYS A 8 1.15 -10.60 11.10
N LYS A 9 -0.12 -10.16 11.18
CA LYS A 9 -1.08 -10.24 10.06
C LYS A 9 -0.62 -9.48 8.82
N ILE A 10 0.00 -8.31 8.98
CA ILE A 10 0.52 -7.50 7.87
C ILE A 10 1.72 -8.21 7.21
N LEU A 11 2.67 -8.70 8.02
CA LEU A 11 3.87 -9.35 7.51
C LEU A 11 3.59 -10.67 6.79
N THR A 12 2.52 -11.38 7.18
CA THR A 12 2.10 -12.64 6.54
C THR A 12 0.96 -12.47 5.54
N ALA A 13 0.60 -11.23 5.19
CA ALA A 13 -0.52 -10.98 4.27
C ALA A 13 -0.17 -11.41 2.84
N ARG A 14 -1.13 -12.03 2.15
CA ARG A 14 -0.94 -12.55 0.79
C ARG A 14 -1.23 -11.50 -0.29
N VAL A 15 -0.74 -10.28 -0.10
CA VAL A 15 -1.10 -9.16 -0.98
C VAL A 15 -0.36 -9.19 -2.32
N TYR A 16 0.84 -9.78 -2.38
CA TYR A 16 1.70 -9.73 -3.55
C TYR A 16 1.35 -10.75 -4.64
N ASP A 17 0.40 -11.65 -4.35
CA ASP A 17 -0.18 -12.53 -5.38
C ASP A 17 -0.92 -11.71 -6.45
N VAL A 18 -1.38 -10.50 -6.13
CA VAL A 18 -2.13 -9.61 -7.05
C VAL A 18 -1.63 -8.17 -7.08
N ALA A 19 -0.88 -7.71 -6.08
CA ALA A 19 -0.40 -6.34 -5.97
C ALA A 19 1.11 -6.25 -6.17
N ILE A 20 1.58 -5.12 -6.71
CA ILE A 20 3.00 -4.80 -6.79
C ILE A 20 3.43 -3.90 -5.63
N GLU A 21 4.74 -3.82 -5.37
CA GLU A 21 5.30 -2.69 -4.64
C GLU A 21 5.32 -1.47 -5.57
N THR A 22 4.46 -0.49 -5.27
CA THR A 22 4.33 0.73 -6.08
C THR A 22 5.42 1.74 -5.73
N GLU A 23 5.68 2.67 -6.64
CA GLU A 23 6.73 3.67 -6.49
C GLU A 23 6.45 4.63 -5.32
N LEU A 24 7.52 5.09 -4.67
CA LEU A 24 7.51 6.23 -3.77
C LEU A 24 8.20 7.40 -4.47
N GLU A 25 7.42 8.26 -5.09
CA GLU A 25 7.93 9.32 -5.95
C GLU A 25 8.04 10.66 -5.21
N SER A 26 9.12 11.40 -5.44
CA SER A 26 9.24 12.76 -4.90
C SER A 26 8.38 13.75 -5.69
N ALA A 27 7.48 14.46 -5.00
CA ALA A 27 6.66 15.52 -5.58
C ALA A 27 7.41 16.85 -5.56
N ARG A 28 8.36 17.05 -6.48
CA ARG A 28 9.29 18.20 -6.50
C ARG A 28 8.61 19.57 -6.38
N ASN A 29 7.59 19.83 -7.20
CA ASN A 29 6.88 21.10 -7.20
C ASN A 29 6.13 21.36 -5.88
N LEU A 30 5.48 20.32 -5.35
CA LEU A 30 4.76 20.41 -4.07
C LEU A 30 5.73 20.57 -2.90
N SER A 31 6.86 19.87 -2.96
CA SER A 31 7.93 19.96 -1.96
C SER A 31 8.52 21.36 -1.89
N ALA A 32 8.82 21.96 -3.05
CA ALA A 32 9.28 23.34 -3.14
C ALA A 32 8.24 24.32 -2.58
N ARG A 33 6.96 24.16 -2.96
CA ARG A 33 5.86 25.03 -2.50
C ARG A 33 5.65 24.97 -0.98
N LEU A 34 5.75 23.78 -0.40
CA LEU A 34 5.52 23.57 1.04
C LEU A 34 6.79 23.70 1.89
N ARG A 35 7.96 23.86 1.25
CA ARG A 35 9.28 23.82 1.91
C ARG A 35 9.43 22.58 2.79
N ASN A 36 8.98 21.44 2.29
CA ASN A 36 9.08 20.15 2.98
C ASN A 36 9.28 19.04 1.95
N ALA A 37 9.85 17.90 2.34
CA ALA A 37 9.97 16.73 1.47
C ALA A 37 8.61 16.03 1.37
N VAL A 38 7.98 16.11 0.21
CA VAL A 38 6.69 15.44 -0.06
C VAL A 38 6.90 14.31 -1.04
N TYR A 39 6.39 13.13 -0.66
CA TYR A 39 6.44 11.92 -1.47
C TYR A 39 5.04 11.40 -1.74
N LEU A 40 4.84 10.79 -2.89
CA LEU A 40 3.61 10.15 -3.31
C LEU A 40 3.84 8.65 -3.40
N LYS A 41 3.08 7.87 -2.63
CA LYS A 41 3.02 6.42 -2.81
C LYS A 41 2.00 6.13 -3.91
N ARG A 42 2.47 5.65 -5.06
CA ARG A 42 1.69 5.52 -6.30
C ARG A 42 0.79 4.30 -6.34
N GLU A 43 -0.11 4.15 -5.36
CA GLU A 43 -1.08 3.04 -5.33
C GLU A 43 -2.08 3.06 -6.51
N ASP A 44 -2.12 4.14 -7.27
CA ASP A 44 -2.79 4.24 -8.57
C ASP A 44 -2.12 3.41 -9.68
N ASN A 45 -0.85 3.02 -9.53
CA ASN A 45 -0.16 2.16 -10.50
C ASN A 45 -0.46 0.66 -10.32
N GLN A 46 -1.33 0.31 -9.37
CA GLN A 46 -1.83 -1.06 -9.26
C GLN A 46 -2.68 -1.44 -10.49
N PRO A 47 -2.83 -2.74 -10.81
CA PRO A 47 -3.64 -3.20 -11.95
C PRO A 47 -5.11 -2.73 -11.94
N VAL A 48 -5.64 -2.39 -10.76
CA VAL A 48 -7.01 -1.88 -10.57
C VAL A 48 -7.06 -0.39 -10.20
N PHE A 49 -5.97 0.34 -10.47
CA PHE A 49 -5.82 1.78 -10.25
C PHE A 49 -6.07 2.26 -8.80
N SER A 50 -6.01 1.37 -7.82
CA SER A 50 -6.15 1.73 -6.41
C SER A 50 -5.61 0.65 -5.49
N PHE A 51 -5.33 1.01 -4.23
CA PHE A 51 -4.85 0.09 -3.19
C PHE A 51 -5.84 -1.01 -2.78
N LYS A 52 -7.12 -0.94 -3.21
CA LYS A 52 -8.21 -1.78 -2.70
C LYS A 52 -7.97 -3.28 -2.92
N LEU A 53 -7.25 -3.65 -3.98
CA LEU A 53 -6.94 -5.06 -4.28
C LEU A 53 -6.20 -5.75 -3.12
N ARG A 54 -5.33 -5.03 -2.41
CA ARG A 54 -4.52 -5.61 -1.32
C ARG A 54 -5.42 -6.17 -0.21
N GLY A 55 -6.32 -5.33 0.30
CA GLY A 55 -7.22 -5.71 1.40
C GLY A 55 -8.29 -6.70 0.97
N ALA A 56 -8.89 -6.48 -0.21
CA ALA A 56 -9.92 -7.37 -0.76
C ALA A 56 -9.36 -8.78 -0.97
N TYR A 57 -8.22 -8.89 -1.65
CA TYR A 57 -7.59 -10.19 -1.90
C TYR A 57 -7.15 -10.86 -0.60
N ASN A 58 -6.45 -10.14 0.30
CA ASN A 58 -6.03 -10.74 1.56
C ASN A 58 -7.22 -11.27 2.38
N LYS A 59 -8.38 -10.59 2.36
CA LYS A 59 -9.60 -11.11 3.02
C LYS A 59 -10.13 -12.35 2.31
N MET A 60 -10.30 -12.30 0.98
CA MET A 60 -10.85 -13.40 0.18
C MET A 60 -9.99 -14.65 0.21
N ALA A 61 -8.67 -14.48 0.25
CA ALA A 61 -7.71 -15.57 0.28
C ALA A 61 -7.73 -16.36 1.61
N HIS A 62 -8.44 -15.88 2.64
CA HIS A 62 -8.65 -16.59 3.91
C HIS A 62 -10.08 -17.12 4.07
N ILE A 63 -10.90 -17.04 3.02
CA ILE A 63 -12.22 -17.66 2.98
C ILE A 63 -12.05 -19.14 2.57
N PRO A 64 -12.70 -20.09 3.26
CA PRO A 64 -12.70 -21.51 2.87
C PRO A 64 -13.21 -21.78 1.46
#